data_AF-A0A212D943-F1
#
_entry.id   AF-A0A212D943-F1
#
_cell.length_a   1.000
_cell.length_b   1.000
_cell.length_c   1.000
_cell.angle_alpha   90.00
_cell.angle_beta   90.00
_cell.angle_gamma   90.00
#
_symmetry.space_group_name_H-M   'P 1'
#
loop_
_entity.id
_entity.type
_entity.pdbx_description
1 polymer ?
#
loop_
_entity_poly.entity_id
_entity_poly.type
_entity_poly.pdbx_seq_one_letter_code
_entity_poly.pdbx_strand_id
1 'polypeptide(L)'
;IRIAALNASSTVEDDHEGSCKSHKTQTKEAQEAEAFALYHKALDLQKHDRFEESAKAYHELLEARLLREAVMLDSTDVNLWYKIGHVALRLIRVPLARHAFEEGLRCNPDHWPCLDNLITVLYTLSDYTTCLYFICKALEKDCCYSKGLVLKEKIFQEQPCLRQDSLHMFLNDMSIHEVSVSAAESQAIVDEALGLRRRRQALTVREKEPDLKLVQPIPFLT
;
A
#
# COMPACT_ATOMS: atom_id res chain seq x y z
N ILE A 1 51.97 -54.42 -31.60
CA ILE A 1 51.84 -53.30 -32.58
C ILE A 1 50.42 -53.28 -33.12
N ARG A 2 49.65 -52.27 -32.74
CA ARG A 2 48.64 -51.54 -33.55
C ARG A 2 47.97 -50.50 -32.63
N ILE A 3 48.52 -49.29 -32.69
CA ILE A 3 47.87 -48.05 -32.25
C ILE A 3 47.32 -47.39 -33.52
N ALA A 4 46.05 -46.97 -33.48
CA ALA A 4 45.43 -45.89 -34.26
C ALA A 4 44.15 -45.50 -33.46
N ALA A 5 44.00 -44.33 -32.80
CA ALA A 5 44.07 -42.92 -33.24
C ALA A 5 42.92 -42.61 -34.24
N LEU A 6 42.03 -41.62 -34.16
CA LEU A 6 41.91 -40.26 -33.58
C LEU A 6 40.40 -39.86 -33.73
N ASN A 7 39.72 -39.02 -32.94
CA ASN A 7 39.75 -37.54 -32.77
C ASN A 7 38.62 -37.19 -31.76
N ALA A 8 38.78 -36.39 -30.69
CA ALA A 8 39.09 -34.95 -30.56
C ALA A 8 37.85 -34.01 -30.57
N SER A 9 37.44 -33.54 -29.38
CA SER A 9 36.93 -32.18 -29.06
C SER A 9 36.70 -32.13 -27.53
N SER A 10 37.70 -31.72 -26.73
CA SER A 10 37.99 -30.35 -26.26
C SER A 10 36.91 -29.73 -25.35
N THR A 11 37.27 -29.63 -24.05
CA THR A 11 37.04 -28.51 -23.10
C THR A 11 35.61 -27.99 -22.94
N VAL A 12 35.04 -27.96 -21.74
CA VAL A 12 35.43 -27.01 -20.68
C VAL A 12 35.30 -27.65 -19.28
N GLU A 13 36.29 -27.33 -18.45
CA GLU A 13 36.41 -27.61 -17.02
C GLU A 13 35.25 -26.98 -16.23
N ASP A 14 34.52 -27.79 -15.47
CA ASP A 14 33.47 -27.34 -14.56
C ASP A 14 34.05 -27.35 -13.14
N ASP A 15 34.82 -26.32 -12.83
CA ASP A 15 35.34 -26.03 -11.49
C ASP A 15 35.19 -24.53 -11.20
N HIS A 16 34.03 -24.14 -10.66
CA HIS A 16 33.92 -22.97 -9.78
C HIS A 16 32.76 -23.17 -8.80
N GLU A 17 32.97 -24.14 -7.91
CA GLU A 17 32.30 -24.21 -6.63
C GLU A 17 32.79 -23.05 -5.74
N GLY A 18 31.87 -22.37 -5.06
CA GLY A 18 32.20 -21.56 -3.89
C GLY A 18 32.31 -20.05 -4.08
N SER A 19 31.25 -19.38 -4.55
CA SER A 19 30.89 -18.05 -4.01
C SER A 19 29.46 -17.68 -4.35
N CYS A 20 28.77 -17.02 -3.43
CA CYS A 20 27.46 -16.38 -3.63
C CYS A 20 26.17 -17.22 -3.43
N LYS A 21 26.12 -18.08 -2.39
CA LYS A 21 24.83 -18.50 -1.77
C LYS A 21 24.68 -18.13 -0.29
N SER A 22 25.71 -17.53 0.32
CA SER A 22 25.72 -17.30 1.78
C SER A 22 24.96 -16.05 2.25
N HIS A 23 24.54 -15.15 1.36
CA HIS A 23 23.85 -13.91 1.74
C HIS A 23 22.32 -13.93 1.56
N LYS A 24 21.73 -14.98 0.94
CA LYS A 24 20.25 -15.12 0.79
C LYS A 24 19.57 -15.84 1.96
N THR A 25 20.36 -16.28 2.94
CA THR A 25 19.94 -16.99 4.14
C THR A 25 20.36 -16.20 5.38
N GLN A 26 19.87 -14.97 5.54
CA GLN A 26 19.38 -14.63 6.86
C GLN A 26 18.13 -15.52 7.03
N THR A 27 18.36 -16.66 7.67
CA THR A 27 17.73 -17.93 7.30
C THR A 27 16.22 -17.86 7.40
N LYS A 28 15.53 -18.40 6.40
CA LYS A 28 14.11 -18.75 6.43
C LYS A 28 13.65 -19.30 7.80
N GLU A 29 14.52 -20.04 8.46
CA GLU A 29 14.35 -20.56 9.82
C GLU A 29 14.26 -19.49 10.92
N ALA A 30 15.10 -18.44 10.90
CA ALA A 30 15.00 -17.31 11.82
C ALA A 30 13.70 -16.52 11.60
N GLN A 31 13.27 -16.45 10.34
CA GLN A 31 12.02 -15.79 9.94
C GLN A 31 10.78 -16.58 10.37
N GLU A 32 10.83 -17.92 10.24
CA GLU A 32 9.81 -18.84 10.73
C GLU A 32 9.77 -18.83 12.26
N ALA A 33 10.92 -18.76 12.94
CA ALA A 33 11.00 -18.65 14.40
C ALA A 33 10.36 -17.36 14.93
N GLU A 34 10.60 -16.21 14.28
CA GLU A 34 9.98 -14.94 14.66
C GLU A 34 8.45 -14.98 14.44
N ALA A 35 8.01 -15.52 13.29
CA ALA A 35 6.59 -15.68 12.98
C ALA A 35 5.90 -16.62 13.97
N PHE A 36 6.56 -17.73 14.30
CA PHE A 36 6.09 -18.70 15.28
C PHE A 36 6.00 -18.07 16.68
N ALA A 37 7.00 -17.29 17.10
CA ALA A 37 6.99 -16.60 18.38
C ALA A 37 5.83 -15.60 18.50
N LEU A 38 5.57 -14.80 17.46
CA LEU A 38 4.45 -13.86 17.44
C LEU A 38 3.09 -14.59 17.44
N TYR A 39 2.97 -15.69 16.69
CA TYR A 39 1.76 -16.53 16.69
C TYR A 39 1.48 -17.13 18.07
N HIS A 40 2.49 -17.71 18.73
CA HIS A 40 2.35 -18.28 20.06
C HIS A 40 2.05 -17.21 21.13
N LYS A 41 2.69 -16.03 21.04
CA LYS A 41 2.35 -14.87 21.88
C LYS A 41 0.88 -14.47 21.72
N ALA A 42 0.38 -14.45 20.50
CA ALA A 42 -1.03 -14.10 20.24
C ALA A 42 -2.00 -15.13 20.84
N LEU A 43 -1.68 -16.43 20.75
CA LEU A 43 -2.46 -17.50 21.36
C LEU A 43 -2.47 -17.43 22.89
N ASP A 44 -1.34 -17.13 23.52
CA ASP A 44 -1.29 -17.01 24.98
C ASP A 44 -2.04 -15.77 25.48
N LEU A 45 -1.96 -14.65 24.76
CA LEU A 45 -2.79 -13.47 25.06
C LEU A 45 -4.29 -13.78 24.96
N GLN A 46 -4.69 -14.67 24.03
CA GLN A 46 -6.08 -15.09 23.90
C GLN A 46 -6.54 -15.98 25.07
N LYS A 47 -5.67 -16.86 25.57
CA LYS A 47 -5.96 -17.67 26.78
C LYS A 47 -6.13 -16.83 28.04
N HIS A 48 -5.56 -15.63 28.05
CA HIS A 48 -5.67 -14.67 29.16
C HIS A 48 -6.76 -13.60 28.95
N ASP A 49 -7.70 -13.82 28.02
CA ASP A 49 -8.78 -12.89 27.64
C ASP A 49 -8.29 -11.50 27.19
N ARG A 50 -7.02 -11.36 26.81
CA ARG A 50 -6.41 -10.11 26.28
C ARG A 50 -6.58 -10.05 24.76
N PHE A 51 -7.83 -10.09 24.31
CA PHE A 51 -8.19 -10.18 22.88
C PHE A 51 -7.62 -9.03 22.04
N GLU A 52 -7.56 -7.82 22.60
CA GLU A 52 -7.03 -6.66 21.89
C GLU A 52 -5.53 -6.77 21.60
N GLU A 53 -4.77 -7.28 22.55
CA GLU A 53 -3.32 -7.45 22.40
C GLU A 53 -2.97 -8.67 21.55
N SER A 54 -3.79 -9.73 21.64
CA SER A 54 -3.76 -10.86 20.72
C SER A 54 -3.95 -10.39 19.27
N ALA A 55 -4.93 -9.52 19.03
CA ALA A 55 -5.17 -8.95 17.71
C ALA A 55 -3.97 -8.11 17.20
N LYS A 56 -3.32 -7.33 18.08
CA LYS A 56 -2.09 -6.60 17.76
C LYS A 56 -0.94 -7.54 17.38
N ALA A 57 -0.72 -8.61 18.13
CA ALA A 57 0.33 -9.59 17.85
C ALA A 57 0.09 -10.34 16.52
N TYR A 58 -1.16 -10.66 16.18
CA TYR A 58 -1.49 -11.19 14.85
C TYR A 58 -1.25 -10.17 13.73
N HIS A 59 -1.50 -8.89 13.99
CA HIS A 59 -1.22 -7.80 13.06
C HIS A 59 0.28 -7.68 12.78
N GLU A 60 1.11 -7.68 13.82
CA GLU A 60 2.57 -7.66 13.73
C GLU A 60 3.11 -8.86 12.94
N LEU A 61 2.55 -10.05 13.18
CA LEU A 61 2.90 -11.27 12.45
C LEU A 61 2.64 -11.14 10.94
N LEU A 62 1.47 -10.63 10.56
CA LEU A 62 1.09 -10.42 9.17
C LEU A 62 1.93 -9.33 8.51
N GLU A 63 2.19 -8.21 9.20
CA GLU A 63 3.04 -7.12 8.73
C GLU A 63 4.47 -7.59 8.48
N ALA A 64 5.08 -8.30 9.44
CA ALA A 64 6.44 -8.81 9.33
C ALA A 64 6.60 -9.77 8.15
N ARG A 65 5.62 -10.65 7.91
CA ARG A 65 5.63 -11.57 6.76
C ARG A 65 5.57 -10.83 5.42
N LEU A 66 4.68 -9.86 5.27
CA LEU A 66 4.49 -9.13 4.02
C LEU A 66 5.65 -8.22 3.69
N LEU A 67 6.20 -7.54 4.70
CA LEU A 67 7.41 -6.75 4.55
C LEU A 67 8.60 -7.64 4.15
N ARG A 68 8.71 -8.85 4.71
CA ARG A 68 9.74 -9.82 4.27
C ARG A 68 9.52 -10.32 2.85
N GLU A 69 8.30 -10.65 2.46
CA GLU A 69 8.00 -11.02 1.07
C GLU A 69 8.35 -9.88 0.12
N ALA A 70 8.08 -8.61 0.48
CA ALA A 70 8.45 -7.42 -0.29
C ALA A 70 9.97 -7.22 -0.43
N VAL A 71 10.73 -7.45 0.64
CA VAL A 71 12.19 -7.28 0.66
C VAL A 71 12.91 -8.42 -0.06
N MET A 72 12.32 -9.62 -0.08
CA MET A 72 12.91 -10.83 -0.68
C MET A 72 12.54 -11.03 -2.15
N LEU A 73 11.50 -10.37 -2.65
CA LEU A 73 11.02 -10.48 -4.03
C LEU A 73 11.25 -9.16 -4.75
N ASP A 74 11.81 -9.27 -5.96
CA ASP A 74 12.19 -8.19 -6.87
C ASP A 74 11.34 -6.91 -6.70
N SER A 75 11.96 -5.82 -6.25
CA SER A 75 11.31 -4.54 -5.99
C SER A 75 10.67 -3.91 -7.24
N THR A 76 10.85 -4.54 -8.41
CA THR A 76 10.30 -4.14 -9.71
C THR A 76 8.96 -4.82 -10.06
N ASP A 77 8.45 -5.76 -9.26
CA ASP A 77 7.18 -6.43 -9.54
C ASP A 77 5.97 -5.62 -9.05
N VAL A 78 5.21 -5.06 -9.99
CA VAL A 78 3.96 -4.34 -9.71
C VAL A 78 2.91 -5.19 -8.98
N ASN A 79 2.84 -6.50 -9.23
CA ASN A 79 1.84 -7.37 -8.62
C ASN A 79 2.13 -7.59 -7.13
N LEU A 80 3.41 -7.62 -6.75
CA LEU A 80 3.83 -7.70 -5.36
C LEU A 80 3.37 -6.46 -4.59
N TRP A 81 3.67 -5.27 -5.12
CA TRP A 81 3.25 -4.00 -4.55
C TRP A 81 1.73 -3.86 -4.44
N TYR A 82 0.98 -4.30 -5.46
CA TYR A 82 -0.47 -4.37 -5.41
C TYR A 82 -0.99 -5.26 -4.27
N LYS A 83 -0.41 -6.47 -4.09
CA LYS A 83 -0.77 -7.38 -2.98
C LYS A 83 -0.46 -6.77 -1.62
N ILE A 84 0.71 -6.14 -1.46
CA ILE A 84 1.08 -5.43 -0.22
C ILE A 84 0.07 -4.35 0.09
N GLY A 85 -0.31 -3.53 -0.91
CA GLY A 85 -1.32 -2.49 -0.76
C GLY A 85 -2.67 -3.03 -0.28
N HIS A 86 -3.15 -4.13 -0.86
CA HIS A 86 -4.39 -4.78 -0.42
C HIS A 86 -4.33 -5.31 1.00
N VAL A 87 -3.21 -5.91 1.42
CA VAL A 87 -3.12 -6.36 2.80
C VAL A 87 -3.02 -5.17 3.75
N ALA A 88 -2.27 -4.13 3.40
CA ALA A 88 -2.23 -2.88 4.15
C ALA A 88 -3.63 -2.25 4.32
N LEU A 89 -4.47 -2.28 3.28
CA LEU A 89 -5.88 -1.86 3.35
C LEU A 89 -6.70 -2.71 4.32
N ARG A 90 -6.55 -4.05 4.29
CA ARG A 90 -7.25 -4.96 5.23
C ARG A 90 -6.86 -4.71 6.69
N LEU A 91 -5.60 -4.33 6.89
CA LEU A 91 -5.01 -3.98 8.18
C LEU A 91 -5.26 -2.50 8.56
N ILE A 92 -5.97 -1.72 7.73
CA ILE A 92 -6.23 -0.29 7.94
C ILE A 92 -4.92 0.53 8.10
N ARG A 93 -3.79 0.01 7.59
CA ARG A 93 -2.51 0.71 7.49
C ARG A 93 -2.49 1.59 6.24
N VAL A 94 -3.37 2.59 6.22
CA VAL A 94 -3.61 3.44 5.04
C VAL A 94 -2.33 4.12 4.49
N PRO A 95 -1.38 4.63 5.30
CA PRO A 95 -0.13 5.17 4.78
C PRO A 95 0.76 4.12 4.08
N LEU A 96 0.78 2.88 4.58
CA LEU A 96 1.51 1.79 3.93
C LEU A 96 0.84 1.38 2.63
N ALA A 97 -0.51 1.37 2.59
CA ALA A 97 -1.24 1.12 1.36
C ALA A 97 -0.94 2.18 0.29
N ARG A 98 -0.89 3.47 0.66
CA ARG A 98 -0.47 4.56 -0.23
C ARG A 98 0.89 4.26 -0.84
N HIS A 99 1.89 4.02 0.00
CA HIS A 99 3.25 3.77 -0.45
C HIS A 99 3.32 2.57 -1.40
N ALA A 100 2.66 1.46 -1.04
CA ALA A 100 2.65 0.27 -1.86
C ALA A 100 2.05 0.50 -3.26
N PHE A 101 0.92 1.21 -3.35
CA PHE A 101 0.34 1.52 -4.65
C PHE A 101 1.17 2.53 -5.46
N GLU A 102 1.84 3.49 -4.79
CA GLU A 102 2.80 4.40 -5.44
C GLU A 102 4.00 3.63 -6.02
N GLU A 103 4.61 2.72 -5.27
CA GLU A 103 5.70 1.87 -5.79
C GLU A 103 5.22 0.96 -6.92
N GLY A 104 4.00 0.42 -6.82
CA GLY A 104 3.39 -0.34 -7.91
C GLY A 104 3.27 0.48 -9.20
N LEU A 105 2.87 1.74 -9.11
CA LEU A 105 2.82 2.65 -10.26
C LEU A 105 4.21 3.11 -10.74
N ARG A 106 5.23 3.16 -9.87
CA ARG A 106 6.62 3.38 -10.29
C ARG A 106 7.15 2.19 -11.11
N CYS A 107 6.78 0.97 -10.74
CA CYS A 107 7.11 -0.23 -11.50
C CYS A 107 6.38 -0.28 -12.85
N ASN A 108 5.09 0.04 -12.85
CA ASN A 108 4.26 0.11 -14.06
C ASN A 108 3.25 1.27 -13.98
N PRO A 109 3.50 2.37 -14.70
CA PRO A 109 2.61 3.54 -14.73
C PRO A 109 1.20 3.28 -15.30
N ASP A 110 1.00 2.18 -16.02
CA ASP A 110 -0.26 1.79 -16.64
C ASP A 110 -1.04 0.76 -15.82
N HIS A 111 -0.57 0.40 -14.62
CA HIS A 111 -1.24 -0.58 -13.78
C HIS A 111 -2.50 -0.02 -13.10
N TRP A 112 -3.63 -0.17 -13.80
CA TRP A 112 -4.94 0.34 -13.37
C TRP A 112 -5.36 -0.05 -11.96
N PRO A 113 -5.19 -1.31 -11.48
CA PRO A 113 -5.59 -1.67 -10.12
C PRO A 113 -4.83 -0.87 -9.04
N CYS A 114 -3.55 -0.54 -9.24
CA CYS A 114 -2.82 0.31 -8.30
C CYS A 114 -3.33 1.76 -8.36
N LEU A 115 -3.60 2.28 -9.56
CA LEU A 115 -4.14 3.63 -9.74
C LEU A 115 -5.51 3.80 -9.07
N ASP A 116 -6.42 2.86 -9.32
CA ASP A 116 -7.77 2.84 -8.74
C ASP A 116 -7.74 2.81 -7.21
N ASN A 117 -6.94 1.92 -6.62
CA ASN A 117 -6.81 1.84 -5.17
C ASN A 117 -6.07 3.03 -4.58
N LEU A 118 -5.07 3.59 -5.26
CA LEU A 118 -4.36 4.78 -4.82
C LEU A 118 -5.30 5.98 -4.73
N ILE A 119 -6.22 6.15 -5.69
CA ILE A 119 -7.24 7.21 -5.66
C ILE A 119 -8.15 7.06 -4.43
N THR A 120 -8.67 5.87 -4.15
CA THR A 120 -9.42 5.60 -2.91
C THR A 120 -8.58 6.00 -1.69
N VAL A 121 -7.34 5.52 -1.61
CA VAL A 121 -6.44 5.77 -0.48
C VAL A 121 -6.15 7.26 -0.28
N LEU A 122 -5.81 8.01 -1.33
CA LEU A 122 -5.52 9.44 -1.24
C LEU A 122 -6.74 10.23 -0.77
N TYR A 123 -7.93 9.91 -1.29
CA TYR A 123 -9.17 10.49 -0.77
C TYR A 123 -9.36 10.14 0.71
N THR A 124 -9.11 8.90 1.14
CA THR A 124 -9.26 8.52 2.57
C THR A 124 -8.30 9.25 3.49
N LEU A 125 -7.11 9.62 2.99
CA LEU A 125 -6.11 10.42 3.69
C LEU A 125 -6.41 11.93 3.67
N SER A 126 -7.43 12.35 2.92
CA SER A 126 -7.75 13.76 2.64
C SER A 126 -6.63 14.51 1.90
N ASP A 127 -5.76 13.79 1.17
CA ASP A 127 -4.77 14.36 0.26
C ASP A 127 -5.45 14.65 -1.09
N TYR A 128 -6.34 15.64 -1.09
CA TYR A 128 -7.23 15.93 -2.21
C TYR A 128 -6.50 16.44 -3.44
N THR A 129 -5.43 17.21 -3.29
CA THR A 129 -4.63 17.73 -4.40
C THR A 129 -4.00 16.58 -5.19
N THR A 130 -3.34 15.65 -4.50
CA THR A 130 -2.73 14.47 -5.14
C THR A 130 -3.81 13.54 -5.70
N CYS A 131 -4.94 13.40 -5.00
CA CYS A 131 -6.07 12.61 -5.47
C CYS A 131 -6.61 13.14 -6.81
N LEU A 132 -6.89 14.45 -6.91
CA LEU A 132 -7.36 15.10 -8.13
C LEU A 132 -6.37 14.93 -9.29
N TYR A 133 -5.07 15.00 -9.03
CA TYR A 133 -4.03 14.74 -10.03
C TYR A 133 -4.12 13.32 -10.61
N PHE A 134 -4.24 12.30 -9.77
CA PHE A 134 -4.37 10.91 -10.25
C PHE A 134 -5.73 10.62 -10.88
N ILE A 135 -6.80 11.29 -10.43
CA ILE A 135 -8.11 11.25 -11.09
C ILE A 135 -8.00 11.83 -12.51
N CYS A 136 -7.34 12.97 -12.68
CA CYS A 136 -7.11 13.56 -14.00
C CYS A 136 -6.38 12.58 -14.93
N LYS A 137 -5.26 12.01 -14.47
CA LYS A 137 -4.53 10.98 -15.22
C LYS A 137 -5.36 9.73 -15.55
N ALA A 138 -6.24 9.30 -14.64
CA ALA A 138 -7.12 8.17 -14.89
C ALA A 138 -8.15 8.51 -15.97
N LEU A 139 -8.72 9.72 -15.93
CA LEU A 139 -9.73 10.18 -16.88
C LEU A 139 -9.18 10.49 -18.27
N GLU A 140 -7.89 10.85 -18.38
CA GLU A 140 -7.17 10.91 -19.66
C GLU A 140 -7.10 9.54 -20.37
N LYS A 141 -7.13 8.44 -19.58
CA LYS A 141 -7.09 7.06 -20.10
C LYS A 141 -8.48 6.47 -20.30
N ASP A 142 -9.41 6.78 -19.39
CA ASP A 142 -10.79 6.34 -19.40
C ASP A 142 -11.71 7.47 -18.91
N CYS A 143 -12.31 8.21 -19.84
CA CYS A 143 -13.21 9.32 -19.54
C CYS A 143 -14.50 8.89 -18.81
N CYS A 144 -14.83 7.59 -18.85
CA CYS A 144 -15.99 7.00 -18.19
C CYS A 144 -15.66 6.42 -16.81
N TYR A 145 -14.46 6.65 -16.28
CA TYR A 145 -14.04 6.11 -14.99
C TYR A 145 -14.88 6.66 -13.83
N SER A 146 -15.87 5.87 -13.40
CA SER A 146 -16.93 6.28 -12.48
C SER A 146 -16.40 6.75 -11.12
N LYS A 147 -15.46 6.01 -10.53
CA LYS A 147 -14.83 6.37 -9.24
C LYS A 147 -14.12 7.72 -9.31
N GLY A 148 -13.41 8.00 -10.40
CA GLY A 148 -12.77 9.29 -10.61
C GLY A 148 -13.77 10.44 -10.65
N LEU A 149 -14.86 10.29 -11.41
CA LEU A 149 -15.92 11.30 -11.52
C LEU A 149 -16.62 11.56 -10.18
N VAL A 150 -17.01 10.49 -9.49
CA VAL A 150 -17.72 10.57 -8.20
C VAL A 150 -16.84 11.20 -7.12
N LEU A 151 -15.59 10.76 -6.98
CA LEU A 151 -14.69 11.28 -5.96
C LEU A 151 -14.24 12.71 -6.26
N LYS A 152 -14.07 13.10 -7.54
CA LYS A 152 -13.82 14.49 -7.95
C LYS A 152 -14.92 15.42 -7.44
N GLU A 153 -16.19 15.10 -7.71
CA GLU A 153 -17.31 15.92 -7.24
C GLU A 153 -17.43 15.94 -5.72
N LYS A 154 -17.13 14.82 -5.04
CA LYS A 154 -17.08 14.77 -3.58
C LYS A 154 -15.98 15.65 -3.01
N ILE A 155 -14.80 15.65 -3.61
CA ILE A 155 -13.71 16.56 -3.22
C ILE A 155 -14.14 18.01 -3.37
N PHE A 156 -14.80 18.39 -4.45
CA PHE A 156 -15.29 19.76 -4.63
C PHE A 156 -16.42 20.14 -3.66
N GLN A 157 -17.24 19.18 -3.23
CA GLN A 157 -18.24 19.40 -2.17
C GLN A 157 -17.57 19.63 -0.81
N GLU A 158 -16.53 18.86 -0.49
CA GLU A 158 -15.81 18.97 0.78
C GLU A 158 -14.87 20.19 0.82
N GLN A 159 -14.24 20.51 -0.30
CA GLN A 159 -13.27 21.60 -0.43
C GLN A 159 -13.50 22.39 -1.73
N PRO A 160 -14.45 23.35 -1.75
CA PRO A 160 -14.83 24.07 -2.97
C PRO A 160 -13.71 24.87 -3.63
N CYS A 161 -12.71 25.35 -2.89
CA CYS A 161 -11.60 26.13 -3.46
C CYS A 161 -10.77 25.31 -4.46
N LEU A 162 -10.64 23.99 -4.25
CA LEU A 162 -9.88 23.11 -5.14
C LEU A 162 -10.49 23.03 -6.52
N ARG A 163 -11.77 23.36 -6.68
CA ARG A 163 -12.40 23.44 -8.00
C ARG A 163 -11.68 24.46 -8.87
N GLN A 164 -11.37 25.64 -8.34
CA GLN A 164 -10.66 26.69 -9.06
C GLN A 164 -9.19 26.30 -9.30
N ASP A 165 -8.53 25.79 -8.25
CA ASP A 165 -7.11 25.44 -8.29
C ASP A 165 -6.79 24.30 -9.26
N SER A 166 -7.75 23.40 -9.49
CA SER A 166 -7.58 22.23 -10.38
C SER A 166 -8.19 22.42 -11.78
N LEU A 167 -8.78 23.58 -12.10
CA LEU A 167 -9.40 23.83 -13.41
C LEU A 167 -8.46 23.47 -14.56
N HIS A 168 -7.22 23.95 -14.53
CA HIS A 168 -6.24 23.72 -15.59
C HIS A 168 -5.92 22.24 -15.85
N MET A 169 -6.10 21.36 -14.86
CA MET A 169 -5.86 19.93 -15.04
C MET A 169 -6.97 19.29 -15.89
N PHE A 170 -8.23 19.72 -15.70
CA PHE A 170 -9.39 19.12 -16.36
C PHE A 170 -9.85 19.86 -17.62
N LEU A 171 -9.33 21.05 -17.90
CA LEU A 171 -9.78 21.90 -19.02
C LEU A 171 -9.41 21.40 -20.42
N ASN A 172 -8.43 20.49 -20.56
CA ASN A 172 -7.94 20.09 -21.88
C ASN A 172 -8.85 19.11 -22.63
N ASP A 173 -9.83 18.49 -21.97
CA ASP A 173 -10.72 17.54 -22.65
C ASP A 173 -12.16 17.60 -22.09
N MET A 174 -13.02 18.38 -22.76
CA MET A 174 -14.42 18.62 -22.35
C MET A 174 -15.27 17.34 -22.26
N SER A 175 -14.81 16.22 -22.83
CA SER A 175 -15.48 14.91 -22.75
C SER A 175 -15.35 14.22 -21.39
N ILE A 176 -14.51 14.73 -20.49
CA ILE A 176 -14.21 14.12 -19.18
C ILE A 176 -15.26 14.50 -18.10
N HIS A 177 -16.19 15.40 -18.39
CA HIS A 177 -16.94 16.09 -17.33
C HIS A 177 -18.28 15.49 -16.92
N GLU A 178 -18.99 14.77 -17.80
CA GLU A 178 -20.42 14.46 -17.55
C GLU A 178 -20.83 13.09 -18.09
N VAL A 179 -20.22 12.02 -17.58
CA VAL A 179 -20.83 10.68 -17.67
C VAL A 179 -21.74 10.48 -16.46
N SER A 180 -23.01 10.16 -16.72
CA SER A 180 -24.00 9.90 -15.67
C SER A 180 -23.71 8.56 -14.99
N VAL A 181 -23.11 8.61 -13.79
CA VAL A 181 -22.93 7.45 -12.91
C VAL A 181 -24.21 7.23 -12.11
N SER A 182 -24.64 5.98 -11.96
CA SER A 182 -25.85 5.67 -11.19
C SER A 182 -25.73 6.10 -9.73
N ALA A 183 -26.85 6.47 -9.10
CA ALA A 183 -26.85 6.90 -7.70
C ALA A 183 -26.37 5.78 -6.74
N ALA A 184 -26.71 4.52 -7.04
CA ALA A 184 -26.31 3.38 -6.23
C ALA A 184 -24.79 3.13 -6.31
N GLU A 185 -24.22 3.18 -7.50
CA GLU A 185 -22.77 3.06 -7.71
C GLU A 185 -22.01 4.23 -7.06
N SER A 186 -22.50 5.45 -7.26
CA SER A 186 -21.92 6.65 -6.64
C SER A 186 -21.88 6.52 -5.12
N GLN A 187 -22.96 6.04 -4.51
CA GLN A 187 -23.02 5.83 -3.07
C GLN A 187 -22.04 4.74 -2.61
N ALA A 188 -21.95 3.62 -3.32
CA ALA A 188 -21.02 2.53 -2.99
C ALA A 188 -19.55 2.98 -3.01
N ILE A 189 -19.15 3.75 -4.03
CA ILE A 189 -17.80 4.32 -4.16
C ILE A 189 -17.48 5.22 -2.95
N VAL A 190 -18.42 6.09 -2.58
CA VAL A 190 -18.23 7.01 -1.46
C VAL A 190 -18.19 6.26 -0.13
N ASP A 191 -19.04 5.26 0.05
CA ASP A 191 -19.08 4.45 1.26
C ASP A 191 -17.84 3.58 1.45
N GLU A 192 -17.24 3.08 0.37
CA GLU A 192 -15.94 2.38 0.39
C GLU A 192 -14.88 3.28 1.05
N ALA A 193 -14.70 4.49 0.52
CA ALA A 193 -13.64 5.39 0.92
C ALA A 193 -13.90 6.02 2.29
N LEU A 194 -15.11 6.48 2.57
CA LEU A 194 -15.50 6.99 3.89
C LEU A 194 -15.54 5.89 4.95
N GLY A 195 -15.87 4.65 4.57
CA GLY A 195 -15.80 3.48 5.45
C GLY A 195 -14.37 3.19 5.89
N LEU A 196 -13.39 3.29 4.98
CA LEU A 196 -11.98 3.16 5.35
C LEU A 196 -11.50 4.35 6.22
N ARG A 197 -11.90 5.59 5.90
CA ARG A 197 -11.60 6.78 6.72
C ARG A 197 -12.13 6.64 8.16
N ARG A 198 -13.37 6.18 8.34
CA ARG A 198 -13.99 5.92 9.66
C ARG A 198 -13.25 4.83 10.44
N ARG A 199 -12.94 3.70 9.80
CA ARG A 199 -12.19 2.60 10.44
C ARG A 199 -10.81 3.05 10.90
N ARG A 200 -10.12 3.86 10.09
CA ARG A 200 -8.83 4.46 10.46
C ARG A 200 -8.96 5.37 11.69
N GLN A 201 -9.94 6.28 11.70
CA GLN A 201 -10.18 7.17 12.85
C GLN A 201 -10.46 6.39 14.13
N ALA A 202 -11.26 5.31 14.05
CA ALA A 202 -11.57 4.46 15.20
C ALA A 202 -10.31 3.82 15.83
N LEU A 203 -9.30 3.48 15.03
CA LEU A 203 -8.02 2.96 15.53
C LEU A 203 -7.15 4.05 16.18
N THR A 204 -7.25 5.30 15.72
CA THR A 204 -6.47 6.44 16.25
C THR A 204 -7.05 7.01 17.55
N VAL A 205 -8.38 6.95 17.75
CA VAL A 205 -9.07 7.51 18.93
C VAL A 205 -8.61 6.87 20.26
N ARG A 206 -7.88 5.76 20.23
CA ARG A 206 -7.36 5.07 21.42
C ARG A 206 -6.10 5.68 22.06
N GLU A 207 -5.46 6.67 21.44
CA GLU A 207 -4.26 7.34 21.99
C GLU A 207 -4.52 8.81 22.36
N LYS A 208 -5.49 9.08 23.25
CA LYS A 208 -5.45 10.33 24.00
C LYS A 208 -4.63 10.11 25.26
N GLU A 209 -3.32 10.35 25.17
CA GLU A 209 -2.56 10.65 26.38
C GLU A 209 -3.18 11.89 27.04
N PRO A 210 -3.34 11.90 28.37
CA PRO A 210 -3.90 13.05 29.06
C PRO A 210 -3.04 14.28 28.76
N ASP A 211 -3.67 15.43 28.51
CA ASP A 211 -2.97 16.71 28.32
C ASP A 211 -1.91 16.87 29.42
N LEU A 212 -0.65 17.07 29.02
CA LEU A 212 0.41 17.34 29.97
C LEU A 212 0.05 18.60 30.75
N LYS A 213 -0.24 18.43 32.04
CA LYS A 213 -0.43 19.55 32.96
C LYS A 213 0.91 20.20 33.20
N LEU A 214 1.13 21.36 32.59
CA LEU A 214 2.28 22.21 32.89
C LEU A 214 2.23 22.58 34.37
N VAL A 215 3.25 22.19 35.13
CA VAL A 215 3.38 22.54 36.55
C VAL A 215 3.64 24.04 36.71
N GLN A 216 4.21 24.69 35.69
CA GLN A 216 4.49 26.13 35.67
C GLN A 216 4.26 26.73 34.27
N PRO A 217 3.83 28.00 34.17
CA PRO A 217 3.70 28.70 32.90
C PRO A 217 5.05 28.80 32.16
N ILE A 218 5.02 28.76 30.84
CA ILE A 218 6.22 28.93 30.01
C ILE A 218 6.67 30.41 30.12
N PRO A 219 7.88 30.71 30.63
CA PRO A 219 8.27 32.08 31.00
C PRO A 219 8.38 33.11 29.86
N PHE A 220 8.24 32.69 28.60
CA PHE A 220 8.56 33.51 27.42
C PHE A 220 7.41 33.62 26.40
N LEU A 221 6.18 33.31 26.80
CA LEU A 221 4.98 33.53 25.99
C LEU A 221 4.11 34.61 26.67
N THR A 222 4.57 35.85 26.61
CA THR A 222 3.81 37.07 26.90
C THR A 222 4.14 38.12 25.87
#